data_AF-A0A510KIK1-F1
#
_entry.id   AF-A0A510KIK1-F1
#
_cell.length_a   1.000
_cell.length_b   1.000
_cell.length_c   1.000
_cell.angle_alpha   90.00
_cell.angle_beta   90.00
_cell.angle_gamma   90.00
#
_symmetry.space_group_name_H-M   'P 1'
#
loop_
_entity.id
_entity.type
_entity.pdbx_description
1 polymer ?
#
loop_
_entity_poly.entity_id
_entity_poly.type
_entity_poly.pdbx_seq_one_letter_code
_entity_poly.pdbx_strand_id
1 'polypeptide(L)' 'MIKYAEIHKIKIENEIRFIAKVYIDREEIQEESFSSPTFEETAKHILKDCVISSYVDMTEMEE' A
#
# COMPACT_ATOMS: atom_id res chain seq x y z
N MET A 1 -0.88 19.59 6.20
CA MET A 1 -1.82 18.45 6.14
C MET A 1 -1.00 17.19 6.08
N ILE A 2 -1.14 16.30 7.05
CA ILE A 2 -0.38 15.04 7.07
C ILE A 2 -1.13 14.06 6.16
N LYS A 3 -0.41 13.48 5.21
CA LYS A 3 -0.92 12.39 4.39
C LYS A 3 -0.50 11.08 5.02
N TYR A 4 -1.45 10.17 5.15
CA TYR A 4 -1.21 8.82 5.63
C TYR A 4 -1.33 7.85 4.47
N ALA A 5 -0.56 6.79 4.49
CA ALA A 5 -0.72 5.71 3.54
C ALA A 5 -0.94 4.39 4.27
N GLU A 6 -1.91 3.63 3.78
CA GLU A 6 -2.10 2.23 4.13
C GLU A 6 -1.69 1.39 2.93
N ILE A 7 -0.84 0.39 3.15
CA ILE A 7 -0.36 -0.47 2.06
C ILE A 7 -0.86 -1.88 2.26
N HIS A 8 -1.49 -2.41 1.22
CA HIS A 8 -2.06 -3.74 1.14
C HIS A 8 -1.22 -4.61 0.22
N LYS A 9 -0.62 -5.68 0.74
CA LYS A 9 0.01 -6.72 -0.09
C LYS A 9 -1.02 -7.74 -0.50
N ILE A 10 -1.16 -7.97 -1.79
CA ILE A 10 -2.10 -8.93 -2.39
C ILE A 10 -1.29 -9.96 -3.17
N LYS A 11 -1.67 -11.23 -3.09
CA LYS A 11 -1.12 -12.29 -3.92
C LYS A 11 -2.23 -12.82 -4.82
N ILE A 12 -2.04 -12.69 -6.13
CA ILE A 12 -2.98 -13.20 -7.13
C ILE A 12 -2.22 -14.27 -7.91
N GLU A 13 -2.68 -15.52 -7.81
CA GLU A 13 -2.00 -16.70 -8.34
C GLU A 13 -0.56 -16.82 -7.79
N ASN A 14 0.43 -16.34 -8.56
CA ASN A 14 1.83 -16.35 -8.18
C ASN A 14 2.50 -14.95 -8.28
N GLU A 15 1.70 -13.91 -8.51
CA GLU A 15 2.16 -12.52 -8.58
C GLU A 15 1.83 -11.78 -7.28
N ILE A 16 2.81 -11.06 -6.75
CA ILE A 16 2.63 -10.17 -5.59
C ILE A 16 2.37 -8.76 -6.12
N ARG A 17 1.29 -8.15 -5.64
CA ARG A 17 0.92 -6.76 -5.92
C ARG A 17 0.81 -5.99 -4.61
N PHE A 18 1.11 -4.71 -4.68
CA PHE A 18 0.96 -3.79 -3.56
C PHE A 18 -0.02 -2.69 -3.95
N ILE A 19 -1.06 -2.49 -3.15
CA ILE A 19 -2.00 -1.38 -3.29
C ILE A 19 -1.73 -0.41 -2.16
N ALA A 20 -1.46 0.86 -2.48
CA ALA A 20 -1.39 1.90 -1.48
C ALA A 20 -2.63 2.78 -1.54
N LYS A 21 -3.23 2.99 -0.38
CA LYS A 21 -4.35 3.89 -0.16
C LYS A 21 -3.87 5.09 0.62
N VAL A 22 -4.02 6.28 0.05
CA VAL A 22 -3.56 7.53 0.64
C VAL A 22 -4.75 8.27 1.26
N TYR A 23 -4.59 8.71 2.49
CA TYR A 23 -5.60 9.39 3.29
C TYR A 23 -5.11 10.78 3.71
N ILE A 24 -5.99 11.78 3.66
CA ILE A 24 -5.79 13.11 4.28
C ILE A 24 -6.91 13.33 5.27
N ASP A 25 -6.57 13.62 6.52
CA ASP A 25 -7.57 13.90 7.58
C ASP A 25 -8.63 12.78 7.75
N ARG A 26 -8.27 11.53 7.38
CA ARG A 26 -9.11 10.31 7.34
C ARG A 26 -10.00 10.14 6.12
N GLU A 27 -9.96 11.05 5.16
CA GLU A 27 -10.58 10.85 3.84
C GLU A 27 -9.60 10.17 2.89
N GLU A 28 -10.04 9.09 2.24
CA GLU A 28 -9.29 8.44 1.16
C GLU A 28 -9.28 9.38 -0.05
N ILE A 29 -8.09 9.71 -0.55
CA ILE A 29 -7.94 10.64 -1.67
C ILE A 29 -7.40 9.96 -2.93
N GLN A 30 -6.69 8.84 -2.78
CA GLN A 30 -6.01 8.18 -3.88
C GLN A 30 -5.77 6.71 -3.56
N GLU A 31 -6.02 5.86 -4.55
CA GLU A 31 -5.62 4.45 -4.55
C GLU A 31 -4.67 4.25 -5.72
N GLU A 32 -3.53 3.62 -5.45
CA GLU A 32 -2.50 3.42 -6.46
C GLU A 32 -1.92 2.01 -6.33
N SER A 33 -1.89 1.26 -7.44
CA SER A 33 -1.53 -0.16 -7.45
C SER A 33 -0.23 -0.38 -8.21
N PHE A 34 0.67 -1.17 -7.63
CA PHE A 34 2.00 -1.41 -8.17
C PHE A 34 2.32 -2.90 -8.18
N SER A 35 2.86 -3.37 -9.29
CA SER A 35 3.56 -4.64 -9.38
C SER A 35 5.04 -4.38 -9.15
N SER A 36 5.49 -4.61 -7.92
CA SER A 36 6.91 -4.50 -7.56
C SER A 36 7.37 -5.79 -6.90
N PRO A 37 8.62 -6.23 -7.13
CA PRO A 37 9.18 -7.37 -6.43
C PRO A 37 9.35 -7.10 -4.92
N THR A 38 9.39 -5.84 -4.48
CA THR A 38 9.58 -5.49 -3.07
C THR A 38 8.67 -4.36 -2.60
N PHE A 39 8.26 -4.45 -1.33
CA PHE A 39 7.48 -3.41 -0.64
C PHE A 39 8.24 -2.08 -0.58
N GLU A 40 9.55 -2.11 -0.31
CA GLU A 40 10.36 -0.91 -0.09
C GLU A 40 10.43 0.00 -1.32
N GLU A 41 10.54 -0.59 -2.52
CA GLU A 41 10.54 0.18 -3.78
C GLU A 41 9.19 0.84 -4.03
N THR A 42 8.09 0.10 -3.82
CA THR A 42 6.73 0.65 -3.90
C THR A 42 6.52 1.77 -2.88
N ALA A 43 6.95 1.53 -1.64
CA ALA A 43 6.86 2.46 -0.53
C ALA A 43 7.64 3.76 -0.85
N LYS A 44 8.89 3.66 -1.32
CA LYS A 44 9.68 4.84 -1.74
C LYS A 44 9.01 5.63 -2.86
N HIS A 45 8.36 4.95 -3.81
CA HIS A 45 7.73 5.60 -4.95
C HIS A 45 6.47 6.39 -4.57
N ILE A 46 5.65 5.83 -3.67
CA ILE A 46 4.36 6.40 -3.26
C ILE A 46 4.50 7.36 -2.07
N LEU A 47 5.45 7.11 -1.18
CA LEU A 47 5.47 7.73 0.16
C LEU A 47 6.45 8.87 0.31
N LYS A 48 6.95 9.46 -0.78
CA LYS A 48 7.86 10.62 -0.70
C LYS A 48 7.32 11.74 0.20
N ASP A 49 5.99 11.89 0.29
CA ASP A 49 5.28 12.87 1.10
C ASP A 49 4.21 12.27 2.05
N CYS A 50 4.21 10.95 2.27
CA CYS A 50 3.20 10.27 3.12
C CYS A 50 3.84 9.49 4.27
N VAL A 51 3.20 9.52 5.44
CA VAL A 51 3.57 8.67 6.58
C VAL A 51 2.88 7.32 6.44
N ILE A 52 3.62 6.22 6.55
CA ILE A 52 3.01 4.88 6.59
C ILE A 52 2.25 4.76 7.90
N SER A 53 0.92 4.61 7.80
CA SER A 53 0.06 4.41 8.96
C SER A 53 -0.12 2.93 9.27
N SER A 54 -0.16 2.08 8.25
CA SER A 54 -0.47 0.65 8.39
C SER A 54 0.06 -0.14 7.19
N TYR A 55 0.40 -1.40 7.46
CA TYR A 55 0.75 -2.40 6.45
C TYR A 55 -0.13 -3.62 6.68
N VAL A 56 -0.88 -4.00 5.66
CA VAL A 56 -1.84 -5.11 5.68
C VAL A 56 -1.35 -6.16 4.70
N ASP A 57 -1.03 -7.35 5.20
CA ASP A 57 -0.68 -8.49 4.36
C ASP A 57 -1.94 -9.32 4.09
N MET A 58 -2.55 -9.12 2.91
CA MET A 58 -3.70 -9.92 2.47
C MET A 58 -3.29 -11.23 1.80
N THR A 59 -2.01 -11.63 1.90
CA THR A 59 -1.56 -12.95 1.41
C THR A 59 -1.80 -14.06 2.43
N GLU A 60 -2.09 -13.68 3.68
CA GLU A 60 -2.44 -14.57 4.80
C GLU A 60 -3.95 -14.64 5.05
N MET A 61 -4.78 -14.69 4.00
CA MET A 61 -6.15 -15.16 4.17
C MET A 61 -6.11 -16.69 4.12
N GLU A 62 -5.76 -17.31 5.25
CA GLU A 62 -5.98 -18.73 5.47
C GLU A 62 -7.50 -19.00 5.47
N GLU A 63 -7.92 -20.08 4.81
CA GLU A 63 -9.27 -20.64 4.93
C GLU A 63 -9.61 -21.03 6.38
#